data_AF-A0A847G8W5-F1
#
_entry.id   AF-A0A847G8W5-F1
#
_cell.length_a   1.000
_cell.length_b   1.000
_cell.length_c   1.000
_cell.angle_alpha   90.00
_cell.angle_beta   90.00
_cell.angle_gamma   90.00
#
_symmetry.space_group_name_H-M   'P 1'
#
loop_
_entity.id
_entity.type
_entity.pdbx_description
1 polymer ?
#
loop_
_entity_poly.entity_id
_entity_poly.type
_entity_poly.pdbx_seq_one_letter_code
_entity_poly.pdbx_strand_id
1 'polypeptide(L)' 'PDMAAACFASGEVSVLLNTSKDAGVPQVFVRESYRFSDNRPRALAVADFDNDGKNDLAVALWDANAVGILRNSQ' A
#
# COMPACT_ATOMS: atom_id res chain seq x y z
N PRO A 1 -9.82 -0.46 9.80
CA PRO A 1 -8.47 -0.84 9.32
C PRO A 1 -8.38 -0.65 7.82
N ASP A 2 -7.21 -0.26 7.32
CA ASP A 2 -6.95 -0.05 5.90
C ASP A 2 -6.52 -1.35 5.22
N MET A 3 -6.49 -1.35 3.90
CA MET A 3 -6.03 -2.48 3.10
C MET A 3 -5.06 -2.02 2.02
N ALA A 4 -4.05 -2.82 1.73
CA ALA A 4 -3.13 -2.58 0.62
C ALA A 4 -3.04 -3.83 -0.27
N ALA A 5 -2.97 -3.62 -1.58
CA ALA A 5 -2.84 -4.69 -2.56
C ALA A 5 -1.77 -4.36 -3.60
N ALA A 6 -0.85 -5.30 -3.83
CA ALA A 6 0.06 -5.26 -4.96
C ALA A 6 -0.67 -5.68 -6.23
N CYS A 7 -0.89 -4.74 -7.15
CA CYS A 7 -1.58 -4.97 -8.42
C CYS A 7 -0.56 -5.21 -9.53
N PHE A 8 -0.11 -6.47 -9.64
CA PHE A 8 0.96 -6.90 -10.56
C PHE A 8 0.74 -6.46 -12.02
N ALA A 9 -0.47 -6.63 -12.56
CA ALA A 9 -0.75 -6.34 -13.97
C ALA A 9 -0.87 -4.83 -14.27
N SER A 10 -1.32 -4.01 -13.31
CA SER A 10 -1.46 -2.56 -13.50
C SER A 10 -0.22 -1.77 -13.08
N GLY A 11 0.78 -2.42 -12.49
CA GLY A 11 2.04 -1.80 -12.06
C GLY A 11 1.86 -0.83 -10.89
N GLU A 12 0.88 -1.07 -10.02
CA GLU A 12 0.58 -0.18 -8.90
C GLU A 12 0.36 -0.94 -7.59
N VAL A 13 0.52 -0.24 -6.48
CA VAL A 13 -0.03 -0.64 -5.18
C VAL A 13 -1.30 0.18 -4.95
N SER A 14 -2.41 -0.48 -4.70
CA SER A 14 -3.67 0.18 -4.33
C SER A 14 -3.86 0.10 -2.82
N VAL A 15 -4.11 1.24 -2.19
CA VAL A 15 -4.44 1.34 -0.77
C VAL A 15 -5.90 1.75 -0.64
N LEU A 16 -6.69 0.99 0.11
CA LEU A 16 -8.06 1.30 0.46
C LEU A 16 -8.05 1.83 1.90
N LEU A 17 -8.19 3.14 2.05
CA LEU A 17 -8.29 3.83 3.32
C LEU A 17 -9.72 3.74 3.84
N ASN A 18 -9.90 3.16 5.02
CA ASN A 18 -11.20 2.99 5.64
C ASN A 18 -11.66 4.30 6.28
N THR A 19 -12.74 4.87 5.76
CA THR A 19 -13.34 6.13 6.24
C THR A 19 -14.67 5.91 6.96
N SER A 20 -15.00 4.65 7.29
CA SER A 20 -16.20 4.35 8.05
C SER A 20 -16.12 4.88 9.48
N LYS A 21 -17.25 5.34 10.01
CA LYS A 21 -17.35 5.84 11.40
C LYS A 21 -17.68 4.74 12.41
N ASP A 22 -18.31 3.66 11.95
CA ASP A 22 -18.76 2.56 12.78
C ASP A 22 -18.45 1.21 12.13
N ALA A 23 -18.06 0.23 12.95
CA ALA A 23 -17.79 -1.13 12.49
C ALA A 23 -19.07 -1.92 12.13
N GLY A 24 -20.25 -1.44 12.55
CA GLY A 24 -21.54 -2.10 12.32
C GLY A 24 -22.25 -1.67 11.03
N VAL A 25 -21.68 -0.74 10.26
CA VAL A 25 -22.22 -0.30 8.96
C VAL A 25 -21.33 -0.82 7.82
N PRO A 26 -21.84 -0.87 6.58
CA PRO A 26 -21.00 -1.11 5.42
C PRO A 26 -19.76 -0.22 5.45
N GLN A 27 -18.60 -0.85 5.34
CA GLN A 27 -17.33 -0.14 5.39
C GLN A 27 -17.17 0.69 4.12
N VAL A 28 -16.81 1.97 4.28
CA VAL A 28 -16.57 2.90 3.17
C VAL A 28 -15.07 3.09 3.03
N PHE A 29 -14.59 3.08 1.79
CA PHE A 29 -13.17 3.22 1.49
C PHE A 29 -12.91 4.30 0.47
N VAL A 30 -11.81 5.02 0.64
CA VAL A 30 -11.19 5.87 -0.38
C VAL A 30 -9.97 5.14 -0.93
N ARG A 31 -9.79 5.15 -2.25
CA ARG A 31 -8.65 4.48 -2.89
C ARG A 31 -7.53 5.48 -3.16
N GLU A 32 -6.32 5.13 -2.74
CA GLU A 32 -5.06 5.71 -3.21
C GLU A 32 -4.33 4.70 -4.10
N SER A 33 -3.61 5.19 -5.10
CA SER A 33 -2.83 4.37 -6.03
C SER A 33 -1.40 4.90 -6.13
N TYR A 34 -0.44 4.02 -5.89
CA TYR A 34 0.99 4.31 -6.02
C TYR A 34 1.56 3.53 -7.20
N ARG A 35 1.93 4.23 -8.27
CA ARG A 35 2.41 3.62 -9.51
C ARG A 35 3.93 3.47 -9.48
N PHE A 36 4.38 2.29 -9.90
CA PHE A 36 5.78 2.01 -10.19
C PHE A 36 5.88 1.76 -11.69
N SER A 37 6.18 2.80 -12.47
CA SER A 37 6.28 2.70 -13.93
C SER A 37 7.20 1.55 -14.34
N ASP A 38 6.75 0.76 -15.32
CA ASP A 38 7.45 -0.41 -15.87
C ASP A 38 7.90 -1.44 -14.83
N ASN A 39 7.19 -1.52 -13.70
CA ASN A 39 7.48 -2.47 -12.63
C ASN A 39 6.25 -3.26 -12.21
N ARG A 40 6.51 -4.47 -11.69
CA ARG A 40 5.48 -5.42 -11.25
C ARG A 40 5.55 -5.64 -9.74
N PRO A 41 4.76 -4.89 -8.95
CA PRO A 41 4.59 -5.15 -7.53
C PRO A 41 4.10 -6.58 -7.33
N ARG A 42 4.80 -7.36 -6.50
CA ARG A 42 4.50 -8.78 -6.31
C ARG A 42 4.17 -9.17 -4.87
N ALA A 43 4.76 -8.47 -3.91
CA ALA A 43 4.55 -8.71 -2.48
C ALA A 43 4.64 -7.40 -1.71
N LEU A 44 3.96 -7.38 -0.55
CA LEU A 44 3.96 -6.28 0.40
C LEU A 44 4.42 -6.78 1.77
N ALA A 45 5.12 -5.93 2.51
CA ALA A 45 5.36 -6.08 3.94
C ALA A 45 5.01 -4.76 4.66
N VAL A 46 4.51 -4.87 5.89
CA VAL A 46 4.07 -3.73 6.71
C VAL A 46 4.95 -3.68 7.95
N ALA A 47 5.57 -2.54 8.20
CA ALA A 47 6.26 -2.22 9.43
C ALA A 47 6.53 -0.71 9.48
N ASP A 48 6.86 -0.18 10.65
CA ASP A 48 7.47 1.13 10.80
C ASP A 48 8.96 1.02 10.41
N PHE A 49 9.32 1.42 9.19
CA PHE A 49 10.68 1.25 8.67
C PHE A 49 11.59 2.46 8.93
N ASP A 50 10.99 3.61 9.28
CA ASP A 50 11.71 4.86 9.55
C ASP A 50 11.64 5.31 11.02
N ASN A 51 10.96 4.53 11.87
CA ASN A 51 10.81 4.72 13.31
C ASN A 51 10.06 6.02 13.67
N ASP A 52 9.05 6.40 12.87
CA ASP A 52 8.18 7.55 13.13
C ASP A 52 6.87 7.20 13.88
N GLY A 53 6.65 5.90 14.14
CA GLY A 53 5.47 5.37 14.82
C GLY A 53 4.31 5.03 13.89
N LYS A 54 4.48 5.18 12.57
CA LYS A 54 3.47 4.85 11.56
C LYS A 54 3.93 3.66 10.72
N ASN A 55 2.99 2.79 10.39
CA ASN A 55 3.29 1.65 9.52
C ASN A 55 3.43 2.12 8.06
N ASP A 56 4.58 1.77 7.47
CA ASP A 56 4.91 1.94 6.06
C ASP A 56 4.61 0.67 5.25
N LEU A 57 4.78 0.76 3.92
CA LEU A 57 4.73 -0.40 3.02
C LEU A 57 6.07 -0.60 2.30
N ALA A 58 6.66 -1.79 2.47
CA ALA A 58 7.73 -2.27 1.60
C ALA A 58 7.13 -3.07 0.43
N VAL A 59 7.57 -2.74 -0.79
CA VAL A 59 7.02 -3.27 -2.04
C VAL A 59 8.10 -4.00 -2.81
N ALA A 60 7.92 -5.31 -3.03
CA ALA A 60 8.81 -6.08 -3.90
C ALA A 60 8.48 -5.79 -5.37
N LEU A 61 9.43 -5.19 -6.10
CA LEU A 61 9.31 -4.82 -7.51
C LEU A 61 10.06 -5.85 -8.36
N TRP A 62 9.32 -6.77 -8.96
CA TRP A 62 9.89 -7.95 -9.61
C TRP A 62 10.78 -7.58 -10.82
N ASP A 63 10.28 -6.75 -11.74
CA ASP A 63 11.01 -6.42 -12.97
C ASP A 63 12.27 -5.56 -12.72
N ALA A 64 12.23 -4.65 -11.73
CA ALA A 64 13.39 -3.85 -11.34
C ALA A 64 14.43 -4.61 -10.50
N ASN A 65 14.13 -5.82 -10.01
CA ASN A 65 14.94 -6.49 -8.98
C ASN A 65 15.24 -5.58 -7.77
N ALA A 66 14.22 -4.85 -7.31
CA ALA A 66 14.37 -3.83 -6.28
C ALA A 66 13.23 -3.88 -5.25
N VAL A 67 13.42 -3.17 -4.13
CA VAL A 67 12.39 -2.93 -3.13
C VAL A 67 12.12 -1.42 -3.08
N GLY A 68 10.85 -1.04 -3.21
CA GLY A 68 10.39 0.33 -2.98
C GLY A 68 9.79 0.46 -1.58
N ILE A 69 9.92 1.64 -0.96
CA ILE A 69 9.25 1.98 0.29
C ILE A 69 8.23 3.08 0.02
N LEU A 70 6.97 2.83 0.41
CA LEU A 70 5.93 3.86 0.47
C LEU A 70 5.81 4.27 1.94
N ARG A 71 6.26 5.48 2.25
CA ARG A 71 6.25 6.03 3.61
C ARG A 71 4.86 6.57 3.94
N ASN A 72 4.38 6.30 5.16
CA ASN A 72 3.13 6.83 5.64
C ASN A 72 3.34 8.20 6.29
N SER A 73 2.97 9.27 5.59
CA SER A 73 3.12 10.64 6.10
C SER A 73 1.84 11.24 6.72
N GLN A 74 0.75 10.47 6.84
CA GLN A 74 -0.52 10.93 7.42
C GLN A 74 -0.42 11.18 8.92
#